data_AF-A0A9P5QHK6-F1
#
_entry.id   AF-A0A9P5QHK6-F1
#
_cell.length_a   1.000
_cell.length_b   1.000
_cell.length_c   1.000
_cell.angle_alpha   90.00
_cell.angle_beta   90.00
_cell.angle_gamma   90.00
#
_symmetry.space_group_name_H-M   'P 1'
#
loop_
_entity.id
_entity.type
_entity.pdbx_description
1 polymer ?
#
loop_
_entity_poly.entity_id
_entity_poly.type
_entity_poly.pdbx_seq_one_letter_code
_entity_poly.pdbx_strand_id
1 'polypeptide(L)'
;MGLHLRGLSAPKRLIQLLSMMGLCMSYTSTTQCLKSLARDSGKLVRKASSKKPVIFLYDNFNRKVTHRHQRKDNQDFFESATTGTIVIGENLGEERLPDDPPVAPCVADLAISAKDTDHYRRVFRSHFVSNLQSCMHNSPFISTFDIPVLKRLDTKCSKAYELAAMDIDQASVTGNLRVLNHMRHTLNMTKGSFKNLKMIVAGDYLTISRIQTIQERSICEATYFDQMRWAIPVLQLFHMQMLLCSTILNTHFGRILEPGSLGYFIPLLGRRQLNKDMPCYYTADDFLRIVFGALVNQLWQVKEKVYSRNHISTSISGEIFEQEINIIISDLLIKSTTLFNTLSTTNTNSILFIRDMVVYIEFCAAIKAGDVGRIEEILKRITIMFQAGNHKNYGLELLRFRYNIRHTWSAARKDAIFSSLLMNTKGRRNHWIPSDLYQEHNNLLTKQTHATMGNKWSTMSYITPNIRLFQDVASKIDKEFKLPVNCTSHRSTSRKDDIQHVLRSLEEHDILGEDLNPVEHQGHPYTTARVTDLMVEGVIKLVHGGYSKFTKRMQEEKLGEELAMDRNLDELMKELDEEINQASKYLDETFK
;
A
#
# COMPACT_ATOMS: atom_id res chain seq x y z
N MET A 1 -14.38 30.89 -16.01
CA MET A 1 -13.82 30.51 -17.33
C MET A 1 -12.29 30.51 -17.40
N GLY A 2 -11.58 31.62 -17.12
CA GLY A 2 -10.11 31.66 -17.26
C GLY A 2 -9.34 30.60 -16.44
N LEU A 3 -9.70 30.41 -15.17
CA LEU A 3 -9.11 29.35 -14.32
C LEU A 3 -9.42 27.93 -14.80
N HIS A 4 -10.55 27.73 -15.47
CA HIS A 4 -10.94 26.44 -16.02
C HIS A 4 -10.10 26.08 -17.24
N LEU A 5 -9.93 27.03 -18.17
CA LEU A 5 -9.02 26.87 -19.30
C LEU A 5 -7.58 26.61 -18.83
N ARG A 6 -7.17 27.22 -17.71
CA ARG A 6 -5.89 26.92 -17.06
C ARG A 6 -5.85 25.47 -16.56
N GLY A 7 -6.87 25.00 -15.85
CA GLY A 7 -6.96 23.60 -15.39
C GLY A 7 -7.00 22.58 -16.53
N LEU A 8 -7.65 22.94 -17.64
CA LEU A 8 -7.69 22.16 -18.89
C LEU A 8 -6.42 22.28 -19.73
N SER A 9 -5.35 22.86 -19.19
CA SER A 9 -4.08 22.86 -19.91
C SER A 9 -4.15 23.62 -21.26
N ALA A 10 -5.05 24.60 -21.38
CA ALA A 10 -5.30 25.31 -22.65
C ALA A 10 -4.09 26.17 -23.07
N PRO A 11 -3.74 26.22 -24.36
CA PRO A 11 -2.64 27.04 -24.85
C PRO A 11 -2.80 28.52 -24.48
N LYS A 12 -1.70 29.19 -24.10
CA LYS A 12 -1.71 30.63 -23.75
C LYS A 12 -2.37 31.49 -24.83
N ARG A 13 -2.09 31.21 -26.11
CA ARG A 13 -2.66 31.92 -27.26
C ARG A 13 -4.19 31.79 -27.32
N LEU A 14 -4.73 30.62 -26.99
CA LEU A 14 -6.18 30.39 -26.92
C LEU A 14 -6.81 31.21 -25.80
N ILE A 15 -6.22 31.20 -24.60
CA ILE A 15 -6.70 32.02 -23.47
C ILE A 15 -6.67 33.51 -23.83
N GLN A 16 -5.62 33.98 -24.51
CA GLN A 16 -5.52 35.37 -24.95
C GLN A 16 -6.59 35.72 -25.99
N LEU A 17 -6.81 34.85 -26.99
CA LEU A 17 -7.88 35.04 -27.99
C LEU A 17 -9.25 35.17 -27.31
N LEU A 18 -9.61 34.22 -26.44
CA LEU A 18 -10.87 34.23 -25.72
C LEU A 18 -11.00 35.44 -24.78
N SER A 19 -9.88 35.91 -24.21
CA SER A 19 -9.87 37.13 -23.41
C SER A 19 -10.10 38.39 -24.25
N MET A 20 -9.56 38.47 -25.47
CA MET A 20 -9.82 39.59 -26.39
C MET A 20 -11.27 39.59 -26.89
N MET A 21 -11.89 38.41 -27.00
CA MET A 21 -13.32 38.25 -27.30
C MET A 21 -14.23 38.54 -26.09
N GLY A 22 -13.68 38.82 -24.91
CA GLY A 22 -14.46 39.08 -23.69
C GLY A 22 -15.05 37.81 -23.02
N LEU A 23 -14.63 36.62 -23.44
CA LEU A 23 -15.18 35.34 -22.94
C LEU A 23 -14.47 34.81 -21.69
N CYS A 24 -13.26 35.31 -21.40
CA CYS A 24 -12.55 34.96 -20.17
C CYS A 24 -11.59 36.06 -19.69
N MET A 25 -11.10 35.91 -18.47
CA MET A 25 -10.01 36.75 -17.95
C MET A 25 -8.71 36.51 -18.73
N SER A 26 -7.87 37.53 -18.78
CA SER A 26 -6.55 37.45 -19.41
C SER A 26 -5.65 36.41 -18.73
N TYR A 27 -4.68 35.89 -19.48
CA TYR A 27 -3.66 34.99 -18.94
C TYR A 27 -2.94 35.64 -17.74
N THR A 28 -2.57 36.91 -17.83
CA THR A 28 -1.88 37.64 -16.76
C THR A 28 -2.73 37.73 -15.49
N SER A 29 -4.02 38.09 -15.63
CA SER A 29 -4.94 38.20 -14.50
C SER A 29 -5.18 36.84 -13.84
N THR A 30 -5.34 35.76 -14.63
CA THR A 30 -5.46 34.41 -14.07
C THR A 30 -4.20 33.94 -13.35
N THR A 31 -3.00 34.27 -13.85
CA THR A 31 -1.73 33.99 -13.15
C THR A 31 -1.63 34.74 -11.82
N GLN A 32 -2.00 36.02 -11.78
CA GLN A 32 -2.02 36.80 -10.54
C GLN A 32 -2.99 36.22 -9.51
N CYS A 33 -4.18 35.79 -9.97
CA CYS A 33 -5.17 35.10 -9.14
C CYS A 33 -4.59 33.80 -8.54
N LEU A 34 -3.99 32.93 -9.36
CA LEU A 34 -3.37 31.68 -8.89
C LEU A 34 -2.25 31.92 -7.87
N LYS A 35 -1.39 32.94 -8.10
CA LYS A 35 -0.36 33.34 -7.13
C LYS A 35 -0.97 33.84 -5.82
N SER A 36 -2.08 34.58 -5.88
CA SER A 36 -2.79 35.01 -4.67
C SER A 36 -3.36 33.83 -3.90
N LEU A 37 -4.05 32.92 -4.60
CA LEU A 37 -4.60 31.70 -4.01
C LEU A 37 -3.53 30.80 -3.39
N ALA A 38 -2.37 30.66 -4.04
CA ALA A 38 -1.24 29.93 -3.47
C ALA A 38 -0.72 30.57 -2.17
N ARG A 39 -0.63 31.90 -2.10
CA ARG A 39 -0.26 32.63 -0.87
C ARG A 39 -1.29 32.42 0.23
N ASP A 40 -2.57 32.45 -0.11
CA ASP A 40 -3.65 32.27 0.87
C ASP A 40 -3.75 30.83 1.37
N SER A 41 -3.56 29.84 0.49
CA SER A 41 -3.38 28.42 0.87
C SER A 41 -2.24 28.27 1.87
N GLY A 42 -1.08 28.89 1.61
CA GLY A 42 0.04 28.91 2.56
C GLY A 42 -0.30 29.55 3.92
N LYS A 43 -1.17 30.56 3.98
CA LYS A 43 -1.64 31.12 5.27
C LYS A 43 -2.57 30.14 6.00
N LEU A 44 -3.44 29.45 5.28
CA LEU A 44 -4.36 28.45 5.84
C LEU A 44 -3.60 27.28 6.44
N VAL A 45 -2.60 26.77 5.72
CA VAL A 45 -1.69 25.72 6.20
C VAL A 45 -1.05 26.13 7.52
N ARG A 46 -0.45 27.32 7.59
CA ARG A 46 0.20 27.84 8.80
C ARG A 46 -0.75 27.97 9.99
N LYS A 47 -1.98 28.43 9.73
CA LYS A 47 -3.02 28.54 10.76
C LYS A 47 -3.51 27.17 11.25
N ALA A 48 -3.53 26.18 10.37
CA ALA A 48 -3.97 24.84 10.71
C ALA A 48 -2.88 24.07 11.46
N SER A 49 -1.63 24.14 10.99
CA SER A 49 -0.48 23.48 11.60
C SER A 49 -0.12 24.06 12.97
N SER A 50 -0.46 25.31 13.28
CA SER A 50 -0.21 25.85 14.62
C SER A 50 -1.20 25.35 15.68
N LYS A 51 -2.32 24.73 15.27
CA LYS A 51 -3.42 24.32 16.16
C LYS A 51 -3.58 22.83 16.30
N LYS A 52 -3.12 22.06 15.32
CA LYS A 52 -3.35 20.63 15.23
C LYS A 52 -2.09 19.93 14.73
N PRO A 53 -1.83 18.70 15.17
CA PRO A 53 -0.80 17.86 14.57
C PRO A 53 -1.05 17.70 13.07
N VAL A 54 0.04 17.52 12.34
CA VAL A 54 0.01 17.41 10.89
C VAL A 54 0.79 16.19 10.42
N ILE A 55 0.36 15.68 9.28
CA ILE A 55 1.02 14.64 8.53
C ILE A 55 1.61 15.30 7.30
N PHE A 56 2.91 15.16 7.11
CA PHE A 56 3.61 15.66 5.94
C PHE A 56 3.90 14.50 5.00
N LEU A 57 3.17 14.46 3.89
CA LEU A 57 3.35 13.52 2.80
C LEU A 57 4.16 14.22 1.72
N TYR A 58 5.25 13.61 1.26
CA TYR A 58 5.99 14.15 0.12
C TYR A 58 6.54 13.02 -0.73
N ASP A 59 6.74 13.32 -2.00
CA ASP A 59 7.24 12.35 -2.96
C ASP A 59 8.01 13.03 -4.10
N ASN A 60 8.82 12.23 -4.79
CA ASN A 60 9.63 12.63 -5.93
C ASN A 60 8.72 12.91 -7.12
N PHE A 61 8.90 14.08 -7.70
CA PHE A 61 8.28 14.51 -8.93
C PHE A 61 9.33 14.56 -10.03
N ASN A 62 9.45 13.45 -10.78
CA ASN A 62 10.35 13.38 -11.92
C ASN A 62 9.62 13.75 -13.22
N ARG A 63 10.27 14.60 -14.02
CA ARG A 63 9.77 15.03 -15.33
C ARG A 63 10.83 14.81 -16.40
N LYS A 64 10.46 14.12 -17.48
CA LYS A 64 11.29 14.08 -18.69
C LYS A 64 11.11 15.38 -19.47
N VAL A 65 12.19 16.12 -19.66
CA VAL A 65 12.25 17.26 -20.57
C VAL A 65 12.77 16.76 -21.91
N THR A 66 11.93 16.82 -22.93
CA THR A 66 12.27 16.37 -24.29
C THR A 66 12.60 17.57 -25.17
N HIS A 67 13.73 17.53 -25.87
CA HIS A 67 14.11 18.57 -26.81
C HIS A 67 13.80 18.13 -28.25
N ARG A 68 13.08 18.97 -29.00
CA ARG A 68 12.69 18.69 -30.40
C ARG A 68 13.88 18.42 -31.31
N HIS A 69 15.00 19.10 -31.05
CA HIS A 69 16.26 18.90 -31.74
C HIS A 69 17.34 18.64 -30.70
N GLN A 70 17.67 17.37 -30.51
CA GLN A 70 18.80 16.98 -29.67
C GLN A 70 20.11 17.42 -30.36
N ARG A 71 20.99 18.04 -29.59
CA ARG A 71 22.35 18.44 -29.97
C ARG A 71 23.29 18.06 -28.83
N LYS A 72 24.60 18.05 -29.06
CA LYS A 72 25.60 17.65 -28.05
C LYS A 72 25.38 18.35 -26.70
N ASP A 73 25.04 19.63 -26.72
CA ASP A 73 24.82 20.45 -25.51
C ASP A 73 23.35 20.62 -25.13
N ASN A 74 22.44 19.91 -25.81
CA ASN A 74 20.99 20.05 -25.63
C ASN A 74 20.34 18.67 -25.81
N GLN A 75 20.44 17.85 -24.77
CA GLN A 75 19.92 16.49 -24.69
C GLN A 75 18.65 16.43 -23.87
N ASP A 76 17.86 15.36 -24.02
CA ASP A 76 16.78 15.07 -23.09
C ASP A 76 17.36 14.86 -21.69
N PHE A 77 16.76 15.47 -20.67
CA PHE A 77 17.15 15.27 -19.28
C PHE A 77 15.93 15.08 -18.39
N PHE A 78 16.15 14.48 -17.22
CA PHE A 78 15.15 14.38 -16.17
C PHE A 78 15.34 15.51 -15.18
N GLU A 79 14.30 16.31 -14.96
CA GLU A 79 14.23 17.21 -13.82
C GLU A 79 13.59 16.47 -12.65
N SER A 80 14.34 16.38 -11.55
CA SER A 80 13.88 15.80 -10.29
C SER A 80 13.49 16.93 -9.34
N ALA A 81 12.25 16.90 -8.89
CA ALA A 81 11.69 17.83 -7.91
C ALA A 81 10.99 17.05 -6.79
N THR A 82 10.55 17.74 -5.75
CA THR A 82 9.73 17.15 -4.69
C THR A 82 8.40 17.88 -4.60
N THR A 83 7.29 17.16 -4.52
CA THR A 83 5.97 17.72 -4.20
C THR A 83 5.57 17.27 -2.81
N GLY A 84 4.74 18.07 -2.13
CA GLY A 84 4.29 17.72 -0.78
C GLY A 84 2.86 18.14 -0.51
N THR A 85 2.24 17.46 0.45
CA THR A 85 0.90 17.71 0.96
C THR A 85 0.94 17.67 2.49
N ILE A 86 0.24 18.60 3.11
CA ILE A 86 -0.01 18.61 4.56
C ILE A 86 -1.43 18.17 4.82
N VAL A 87 -1.58 17.11 5.62
CA VAL A 87 -2.87 16.61 6.07
C VAL A 87 -3.02 16.89 7.56
N ILE A 88 -4.21 17.33 7.97
CA ILE A 88 -4.51 17.55 9.38
C ILE A 88 -4.71 16.18 10.05
N GLY A 89 -3.84 15.87 11.01
CA GLY A 89 -3.85 14.61 11.75
C GLY A 89 -4.62 14.68 13.06
N GLU A 90 -4.59 13.56 13.77
CA GLU A 90 -5.14 13.42 15.13
C GLU A 90 -4.07 13.72 16.19
N ASN A 91 -4.50 13.78 17.46
CA ASN A 91 -3.59 14.00 18.57
C ASN A 91 -2.63 12.81 18.73
N LEU A 92 -1.34 13.05 18.56
CA LEU A 92 -0.27 12.05 18.72
C LEU A 92 -0.03 11.61 20.16
N GLY A 93 -0.66 12.28 21.12
CA GLY A 93 -0.46 12.02 22.55
C GLY A 93 0.97 12.27 23.00
N GLU A 94 1.23 11.87 24.24
CA GLU A 94 2.56 11.96 24.82
C GLU A 94 3.49 10.83 24.35
N GLU A 95 4.78 11.11 24.42
CA GLU A 95 5.80 10.09 24.22
C GLU A 95 5.88 9.24 25.49
N ARG A 96 6.20 7.95 25.34
CA ARG A 96 6.58 7.15 26.50
C ARG A 96 7.78 7.83 27.18
N LEU A 97 7.76 7.92 28.51
CA LEU A 97 8.84 8.56 29.25
C LEU A 97 10.15 7.76 29.08
N PRO A 98 11.32 8.41 29.00
CA PRO A 98 12.62 7.75 28.84
C PRO A 98 12.97 6.75 29.96
N ASP A 99 12.30 6.83 31.11
CA ASP A 99 12.62 6.07 32.32
C ASP A 99 12.07 4.63 32.30
N ASP A 100 11.21 4.28 31.33
CA ASP A 100 10.76 2.90 31.15
C ASP A 100 11.86 2.05 30.51
N PRO A 101 12.22 0.89 31.07
CA PRO A 101 13.26 0.06 30.52
C PRO A 101 12.90 -0.35 29.08
N PRO A 102 13.83 -0.21 28.12
CA PRO A 102 13.58 -0.54 26.74
C PRO A 102 13.28 -2.03 26.61
N VAL A 103 12.07 -2.38 26.19
CA VAL A 103 11.71 -3.78 25.92
C VAL A 103 12.54 -4.27 24.72
N ALA A 104 13.25 -5.38 24.86
CA ALA A 104 13.94 -5.99 23.74
C ALA A 104 12.89 -6.48 22.72
N PRO A 105 13.10 -6.29 21.41
CA PRO A 105 12.20 -6.90 20.45
C PRO A 105 12.20 -8.42 20.67
N CYS A 106 11.01 -9.05 20.71
CA CYS A 106 10.89 -10.51 20.82
C CYS A 106 10.26 -11.12 19.56
N VAL A 107 10.60 -12.35 19.16
CA VAL A 107 9.92 -13.01 18.04
C VAL A 107 8.47 -13.37 18.37
N ALA A 108 8.13 -13.50 19.65
CA ALA A 108 6.72 -13.53 20.09
C ALA A 108 5.98 -12.24 19.70
N ASP A 109 6.72 -11.14 19.43
CA ASP A 109 6.15 -9.97 18.80
C ASP A 109 5.55 -10.26 17.46
N LEU A 110 6.04 -11.27 16.73
CA LEU A 110 5.56 -11.68 15.43
C LEU A 110 4.46 -12.74 15.44
N ALA A 111 4.21 -13.38 16.58
CA ALA A 111 3.27 -14.49 16.68
C ALA A 111 1.86 -14.12 16.16
N ILE A 112 1.28 -15.06 15.40
CA ILE A 112 -0.12 -15.03 14.98
C ILE A 112 -0.89 -15.79 16.08
N SER A 113 -1.70 -15.08 16.85
CA SER A 113 -2.47 -15.70 17.94
C SER A 113 -3.63 -16.55 17.41
N ALA A 114 -4.17 -17.44 18.24
CA ALA A 114 -5.39 -18.19 17.89
C ALA A 114 -6.55 -17.26 17.49
N LYS A 115 -6.70 -16.13 18.19
CA LYS A 115 -7.71 -15.11 17.87
C LYS A 115 -7.49 -14.48 16.48
N ASP A 116 -6.23 -14.22 16.11
CA ASP A 116 -5.89 -13.71 14.77
C ASP A 116 -6.23 -14.76 13.70
N THR A 117 -5.95 -16.04 13.97
CA THR A 117 -6.28 -17.13 13.03
C THR A 117 -7.79 -17.30 12.86
N ASP A 118 -8.57 -17.21 13.93
CA ASP A 118 -10.03 -17.28 13.87
C ASP A 118 -10.64 -16.09 13.13
N HIS A 119 -10.12 -14.89 13.36
CA HIS A 119 -10.54 -13.71 12.60
C HIS A 119 -10.20 -13.87 11.12
N TYR A 120 -8.97 -14.24 10.81
CA TYR A 120 -8.51 -14.47 9.44
C TYR A 120 -9.35 -15.53 8.73
N ARG A 121 -9.77 -16.61 9.39
CA ARG A 121 -10.64 -17.64 8.80
C ARG A 121 -12.01 -17.05 8.39
N ARG A 122 -12.62 -16.22 9.24
CA ARG A 122 -13.89 -15.54 8.92
C ARG A 122 -13.74 -14.52 7.78
N VAL A 123 -12.62 -13.81 7.75
CA VAL A 123 -12.26 -12.90 6.66
C VAL A 123 -12.08 -13.66 5.34
N PHE A 124 -11.32 -14.74 5.35
CA PHE A 124 -11.09 -15.62 4.20
C PHE A 124 -12.43 -16.08 3.63
N ARG A 125 -13.32 -16.57 4.49
CA ARG A 125 -14.67 -16.99 4.12
C ARG A 125 -15.45 -15.89 3.41
N SER A 126 -15.44 -14.69 3.96
CA SER A 126 -16.16 -13.55 3.40
C SER A 126 -15.65 -13.20 2.00
N HIS A 127 -14.33 -13.21 1.79
CA HIS A 127 -13.74 -12.98 0.45
C HIS A 127 -14.01 -14.11 -0.52
N PHE A 128 -13.93 -15.37 -0.08
CA PHE A 128 -14.25 -16.53 -0.88
C PHE A 128 -15.69 -16.46 -1.41
N VAL A 129 -16.66 -16.29 -0.50
CA VAL A 129 -18.08 -16.18 -0.85
C VAL A 129 -18.38 -14.95 -1.70
N SER A 130 -17.73 -13.81 -1.44
CA SER A 130 -17.92 -12.60 -2.25
C SER A 130 -17.51 -12.80 -3.72
N ASN A 131 -16.57 -13.70 -4.04
CA ASN A 131 -16.17 -13.98 -5.42
C ASN A 131 -17.11 -14.98 -6.12
N LEU A 132 -17.79 -15.85 -5.36
CA LEU A 132 -18.83 -16.75 -5.87
C LEU A 132 -20.09 -16.02 -6.35
N GLN A 133 -20.30 -14.75 -5.95
CA GLN A 133 -21.41 -13.90 -6.41
C GLN A 133 -21.54 -13.83 -7.94
N SER A 134 -20.43 -14.01 -8.65
CA SER A 134 -20.39 -13.98 -10.11
C SER A 134 -21.01 -15.21 -10.77
N CYS A 135 -21.00 -16.37 -10.09
CA CYS A 135 -21.55 -17.63 -10.58
C CYS A 135 -22.91 -17.99 -9.94
N MET A 136 -23.16 -17.54 -8.70
CA MET A 136 -24.36 -17.88 -7.92
C MET A 136 -25.38 -16.73 -7.90
N HIS A 137 -25.60 -16.07 -9.03
CA HIS A 137 -26.50 -14.90 -9.13
C HIS A 137 -27.84 -15.15 -8.42
N ASN A 138 -28.20 -14.25 -7.49
CA ASN A 138 -29.44 -14.27 -6.69
C ASN A 138 -29.54 -15.34 -5.59
N SER A 139 -28.44 -16.00 -5.18
CA SER A 139 -28.47 -16.84 -3.98
C SER A 139 -28.63 -15.99 -2.71
N PRO A 140 -29.67 -16.22 -1.87
CA PRO A 140 -29.92 -15.46 -0.65
C PRO A 140 -28.83 -15.67 0.41
N PHE A 141 -28.02 -16.73 0.27
CA PHE A 141 -26.98 -17.10 1.22
C PHE A 141 -25.74 -16.21 1.13
N ILE A 142 -25.57 -15.44 0.06
CA ILE A 142 -24.32 -14.69 -0.13
C ILE A 142 -24.32 -13.38 0.70
N SER A 143 -25.47 -12.78 0.93
CA SER A 143 -25.60 -11.53 1.70
C SER A 143 -25.33 -11.70 3.21
N THR A 144 -25.18 -12.93 3.72
CA THR A 144 -24.96 -13.20 5.15
C THR A 144 -23.48 -13.18 5.56
N PHE A 145 -22.54 -13.14 4.61
CA PHE A 145 -21.10 -13.24 4.87
C PHE A 145 -20.39 -11.87 4.85
N ASP A 146 -20.76 -11.01 5.79
CA ASP A 146 -20.07 -9.73 6.00
C ASP A 146 -18.68 -9.93 6.58
N ILE A 147 -17.70 -9.16 6.07
CA ILE A 147 -16.34 -9.21 6.58
C ILE A 147 -16.32 -8.65 8.02
N PRO A 148 -15.83 -9.41 9.02
CA PRO A 148 -15.87 -9.01 10.42
C PRO A 148 -15.09 -7.72 10.66
N VAL A 149 -15.63 -6.83 11.50
CA VAL A 149 -15.06 -5.50 11.79
C VAL A 149 -14.14 -5.58 13.01
N LEU A 150 -13.00 -4.88 12.99
CA LEU A 150 -12.14 -4.73 14.17
C LEU A 150 -12.13 -3.30 14.69
N LYS A 151 -11.65 -2.34 13.90
CA LYS A 151 -11.59 -0.93 14.30
C LYS A 151 -11.68 -0.03 13.07
N ARG A 152 -12.85 0.58 12.85
CA ARG A 152 -13.08 1.52 11.75
C ARG A 152 -12.83 2.96 12.16
N LEU A 153 -12.23 3.72 11.25
CA LEU A 153 -12.13 5.17 11.36
C LEU A 153 -13.48 5.84 11.11
N ASP A 154 -13.67 7.00 11.74
CA ASP A 154 -14.82 7.86 11.51
C ASP A 154 -14.88 8.31 10.05
N THR A 155 -16.04 8.13 9.41
CA THR A 155 -16.24 8.53 8.01
C THR A 155 -16.35 10.05 7.90
N LYS A 156 -15.21 10.74 7.78
CA LYS A 156 -15.09 12.20 7.65
C LYS A 156 -14.17 12.53 6.48
N CYS A 157 -14.43 13.66 5.82
CA CYS A 157 -13.54 14.11 4.74
C CYS A 157 -12.20 14.60 5.33
N SER A 158 -11.10 14.04 4.84
CA SER A 158 -9.74 14.43 5.25
C SER A 158 -9.45 15.86 4.79
N LYS A 159 -8.85 16.67 5.66
CA LYS A 159 -8.43 18.04 5.33
C LYS A 159 -6.97 18.03 4.91
N ALA A 160 -6.72 18.26 3.63
CA ALA A 160 -5.39 18.28 3.03
C ALA A 160 -5.12 19.62 2.34
N TYR A 161 -3.85 19.99 2.28
CA TYR A 161 -3.37 21.20 1.64
C TYR A 161 -2.10 20.90 0.85
N GLU A 162 -2.17 21.06 -0.46
CA GLU A 162 -1.03 20.88 -1.34
C GLU A 162 -0.03 22.04 -1.17
N LEU A 163 1.25 21.69 -1.13
CA LEU A 163 2.34 22.64 -1.02
C LEU A 163 2.87 23.03 -2.40
N ALA A 164 3.63 24.12 -2.42
CA ALA A 164 4.43 24.47 -3.59
C ALA A 164 5.46 23.37 -3.82
N ALA A 165 5.62 22.97 -5.08
CA ALA A 165 6.72 22.09 -5.48
C ALA A 165 8.06 22.68 -5.04
N MET A 166 9.00 21.80 -4.71
CA MET A 166 10.34 22.09 -4.20
C MET A 166 11.40 21.63 -5.21
N ASP A 167 12.35 22.52 -5.54
CA ASP A 167 13.45 22.23 -6.48
C ASP A 167 14.56 21.51 -5.71
N ILE A 168 14.22 20.30 -5.28
CA ILE A 168 15.01 19.47 -4.40
C ILE A 168 14.86 18.04 -4.90
N ASP A 169 15.98 17.40 -5.20
CA ASP A 169 16.06 15.97 -5.44
C ASP A 169 16.07 15.24 -4.09
N GLN A 170 15.01 14.49 -3.81
CA GLN A 170 14.84 13.73 -2.56
C GLN A 170 15.57 12.38 -2.59
N ALA A 171 16.28 12.00 -3.66
CA ALA A 171 16.95 10.71 -3.74
C ALA A 171 18.06 10.52 -2.69
N SER A 172 18.62 11.61 -2.16
CA SER A 172 19.71 11.59 -1.17
C SER A 172 19.27 11.94 0.26
N VAL A 173 20.10 11.55 1.25
CA VAL A 173 19.92 11.95 2.66
C VAL A 173 19.90 13.48 2.79
N THR A 174 20.86 14.16 2.16
CA THR A 174 20.95 15.63 2.14
C THR A 174 19.72 16.26 1.47
N GLY A 175 19.19 15.64 0.42
CA GLY A 175 17.94 16.04 -0.24
C GLY A 175 16.76 16.03 0.72
N ASN A 176 16.55 14.94 1.44
CA ASN A 176 15.48 14.82 2.44
C ASN A 176 15.63 15.86 3.57
N LEU A 177 16.85 16.11 4.06
CA LEU A 177 17.10 17.16 5.04
C LEU A 177 16.71 18.55 4.50
N ARG A 178 16.99 18.84 3.23
CA ARG A 178 16.57 20.09 2.58
C ARG A 178 15.05 20.17 2.47
N VAL A 179 14.35 19.06 2.17
CA VAL A 179 12.88 19.01 2.14
C VAL A 179 12.28 19.33 3.51
N LEU A 180 12.77 18.69 4.59
CA LEU A 180 12.28 18.96 5.96
C LEU A 180 12.52 20.42 6.37
N ASN A 181 13.68 20.98 6.03
CA ASN A 181 13.96 22.40 6.26
C ASN A 181 13.05 23.32 5.46
N HIS A 182 12.81 23.01 4.18
CA HIS A 182 11.89 23.78 3.34
C HIS A 182 10.47 23.76 3.88
N MET A 183 10.02 22.60 4.38
CA MET A 183 8.72 22.45 5.03
C MET A 183 8.62 23.35 6.27
N ARG A 184 9.65 23.40 7.12
CA ARG A 184 9.70 24.34 8.26
C ARG A 184 9.52 25.79 7.83
N HIS A 185 10.22 26.22 6.78
CA HIS A 185 10.08 27.58 6.23
C HIS A 185 8.67 27.84 5.71
N THR A 186 8.06 26.85 5.07
CA THR A 186 6.67 26.92 4.58
C THR A 186 5.70 27.12 5.73
N LEU A 187 5.86 26.38 6.82
CA LEU A 187 5.04 26.49 8.02
C LEU A 187 5.30 27.76 8.85
N ASN A 188 6.41 28.46 8.61
CA ASN A 188 6.82 29.63 9.40
C ASN A 188 6.77 29.39 10.92
N MET A 189 7.19 28.19 11.34
CA MET A 189 7.22 27.79 12.74
C MET A 189 8.63 27.94 13.31
N THR A 190 8.73 28.34 14.59
CA THR A 190 10.01 28.39 15.29
C THR A 190 10.47 26.97 15.64
N LYS A 191 11.77 26.76 15.82
CA LYS A 191 12.32 25.44 16.19
C LYS A 191 11.64 24.87 17.45
N GLY A 192 11.38 25.72 18.45
CA GLY A 192 10.72 25.32 19.69
C GLY A 192 9.28 24.82 19.52
N SER A 193 8.54 25.33 18.52
CA SER A 193 7.17 24.87 18.25
C SER A 193 7.09 23.40 17.84
N PHE A 194 8.16 22.83 17.27
CA PHE A 194 8.17 21.43 16.82
C PHE A 194 8.18 20.43 17.97
N LYS A 195 8.66 20.82 19.16
CA LYS A 195 8.59 19.99 20.37
C LYS A 195 7.14 19.64 20.73
N ASN A 196 6.25 20.61 20.56
CA ASN A 196 4.82 20.45 20.89
C ASN A 196 4.01 19.91 19.71
N LEU A 197 4.44 20.20 18.48
CA LEU A 197 3.66 19.83 17.30
C LEU A 197 3.68 18.32 17.04
N LYS A 198 4.87 17.67 17.17
CA LYS A 198 5.20 16.30 16.73
C LYS A 198 4.58 15.98 15.35
N MET A 199 5.40 15.79 14.33
CA MET A 199 4.90 15.65 12.96
C MET A 199 5.04 14.21 12.48
N ILE A 200 3.98 13.64 11.91
CA ILE A 200 4.15 12.42 11.12
C ILE A 200 4.75 12.80 9.77
N VAL A 201 5.88 12.19 9.43
CA VAL A 201 6.48 12.30 8.11
C VAL A 201 6.26 10.98 7.38
N ALA A 202 5.51 11.04 6.28
CA ALA A 202 4.92 9.87 5.65
C ALA A 202 5.37 9.73 4.20
N GLY A 203 5.74 8.52 3.80
CA GLY A 203 6.21 8.22 2.44
C GLY A 203 6.49 6.74 2.23
N ASP A 204 7.19 6.45 1.13
CA ASP A 204 7.68 5.12 0.78
C ASP A 204 8.88 4.71 1.65
N TYR A 205 9.33 3.46 1.55
CA TYR A 205 10.48 2.96 2.32
C TYR A 205 11.72 3.83 2.17
N LEU A 206 12.05 4.27 0.95
CA LEU A 206 13.27 5.02 0.74
C LEU A 206 13.22 6.34 1.49
N THR A 207 12.09 7.05 1.45
CA THR A 207 11.89 8.28 2.23
C THR A 207 12.05 8.06 3.72
N ILE A 208 11.38 7.04 4.27
CA ILE A 208 11.43 6.69 5.70
C ILE A 208 12.85 6.33 6.14
N SER A 209 13.53 5.47 5.37
CA SER A 209 14.92 5.07 5.62
C SER A 209 15.87 6.28 5.65
N ARG A 210 15.66 7.26 4.77
CA ARG A 210 16.48 8.48 4.76
C ARG A 210 16.23 9.36 5.97
N ILE A 211 14.98 9.47 6.44
CA ILE A 211 14.66 10.22 7.65
C ILE A 211 15.29 9.57 8.88
N GLN A 212 15.22 8.25 9.00
CA GLN A 212 15.87 7.50 10.08
C GLN A 212 17.39 7.73 10.07
N THR A 213 18.04 7.64 8.91
CA THR A 213 19.48 7.96 8.79
C THR A 213 19.81 9.39 9.20
N ILE A 214 18.92 10.37 8.95
CA ILE A 214 19.12 11.75 9.42
C ILE A 214 19.05 11.78 10.95
N GLN A 215 18.05 11.13 11.55
CA GLN A 215 17.88 11.07 13.01
C GLN A 215 19.08 10.42 13.70
N GLU A 216 19.54 9.28 13.20
CA GLU A 216 20.73 8.58 13.69
C GLU A 216 21.97 9.48 13.68
N ARG A 217 22.20 10.21 12.58
CA ARG A 217 23.36 11.10 12.43
C ARG A 217 23.27 12.38 13.26
N SER A 218 22.06 12.76 13.66
CA SER A 218 21.78 13.99 14.42
C SER A 218 21.57 13.72 15.91
N ILE A 219 21.83 12.51 16.40
CA ILE A 219 21.54 12.12 17.79
C ILE A 219 22.31 12.96 18.82
N CYS A 220 23.55 13.35 18.50
CA CYS A 220 24.41 14.18 19.35
C CYS A 220 24.12 15.69 19.25
N GLU A 221 23.14 16.10 18.44
CA GLU A 221 22.78 17.52 18.32
C GLU A 221 22.17 18.04 19.63
N ALA A 222 22.38 19.33 19.93
CA ALA A 222 22.04 19.90 21.23
C ALA A 222 20.53 20.10 21.46
N THR A 223 19.72 20.19 20.40
CA THR A 223 18.30 20.53 20.52
C THR A 223 17.38 19.45 19.94
N TYR A 224 16.20 19.29 20.54
CA TYR A 224 15.15 18.37 20.05
C TYR A 224 14.81 18.59 18.56
N PHE A 225 14.89 19.84 18.09
CA PHE A 225 14.65 20.16 16.70
C PHE A 225 15.79 19.66 15.80
N ASP A 226 17.04 19.95 16.20
CA ASP A 226 18.23 19.61 15.43
C ASP A 226 18.48 18.09 15.40
N GLN A 227 18.08 17.38 16.47
CA GLN A 227 18.02 15.91 16.53
C GLN A 227 16.95 15.28 15.62
N MET A 228 16.09 16.09 15.00
CA MET A 228 14.96 15.63 14.16
C MET A 228 13.96 14.70 14.88
N ARG A 229 13.95 14.68 16.23
CA ARG A 229 13.03 13.85 17.03
C ARG A 229 11.55 14.21 16.86
N TRP A 230 11.27 15.42 16.37
CA TRP A 230 9.91 15.86 16.05
C TRP A 230 9.32 15.15 14.82
N ALA A 231 10.14 14.58 13.93
CA ALA A 231 9.71 13.91 12.72
C ALA A 231 9.49 12.41 13.01
N ILE A 232 8.25 11.95 13.02
CA ILE A 232 7.89 10.55 13.23
C ILE A 232 7.77 9.89 11.86
N PRO A 233 8.76 9.07 11.43
CA PRO A 233 8.72 8.45 10.12
C PRO A 233 7.68 7.31 10.09
N VAL A 234 6.73 7.36 9.15
CA VAL A 234 5.65 6.36 9.02
C VAL A 234 5.53 5.86 7.57
N LEU A 235 5.80 4.57 7.39
CA LEU A 235 5.66 3.86 6.12
C LEU A 235 4.20 3.80 5.65
N GLN A 236 3.94 4.12 4.38
CA GLN A 236 2.58 4.23 3.82
C GLN A 236 2.13 3.02 2.99
N LEU A 237 0.81 2.89 2.80
CA LEU A 237 0.18 1.63 2.37
C LEU A 237 0.15 1.41 0.85
N PHE A 238 0.12 2.43 -0.01
CA PHE A 238 -0.04 2.21 -1.45
C PHE A 238 1.15 1.49 -2.07
N HIS A 239 2.37 1.94 -1.74
CA HIS A 239 3.57 1.25 -2.20
C HIS A 239 3.64 -0.19 -1.68
N MET A 240 3.17 -0.45 -0.44
CA MET A 240 3.04 -1.80 0.08
C MET A 240 2.05 -2.66 -0.73
N GLN A 241 0.91 -2.10 -1.16
CA GLN A 241 -0.05 -2.81 -2.02
C GLN A 241 0.61 -3.19 -3.36
N MET A 242 1.34 -2.27 -3.97
CA MET A 242 2.05 -2.52 -5.23
C MET A 242 3.10 -3.62 -5.09
N LEU A 243 3.90 -3.57 -4.02
CA LEU A 243 4.93 -4.57 -3.76
C LEU A 243 4.35 -5.95 -3.44
N LEU A 244 3.27 -6.02 -2.65
CA LEU A 244 2.59 -7.28 -2.36
C LEU A 244 1.99 -7.89 -3.64
N CYS A 245 1.33 -7.07 -4.47
CA CYS A 245 0.81 -7.48 -5.77
C CYS A 245 1.92 -8.04 -6.68
N SER A 246 3.06 -7.34 -6.78
CA SER A 246 4.20 -7.79 -7.57
C SER A 246 4.84 -9.05 -6.99
N THR A 247 4.95 -9.16 -5.67
CA THR A 247 5.46 -10.35 -4.98
C THR A 247 4.65 -11.58 -5.34
N ILE A 248 3.31 -11.48 -5.24
CA ILE A 248 2.41 -12.59 -5.57
C ILE A 248 2.53 -12.95 -7.06
N LEU A 249 2.48 -11.97 -7.96
CA LEU A 249 2.65 -12.22 -9.39
C LEU A 249 3.98 -12.93 -9.70
N ASN A 250 5.08 -12.50 -9.07
CA ASN A 250 6.41 -13.05 -9.31
C ASN A 250 6.60 -14.46 -8.77
N THR A 251 6.10 -14.72 -7.57
CA THR A 251 6.17 -16.01 -6.91
C THR A 251 5.33 -17.06 -7.64
N HIS A 252 4.15 -16.66 -8.10
CA HIS A 252 3.18 -17.56 -8.77
C HIS A 252 3.27 -17.51 -10.30
N PHE A 253 4.27 -16.84 -10.87
CA PHE A 253 4.36 -16.63 -12.32
C PHE A 253 4.36 -17.95 -13.10
N GLY A 254 5.09 -18.96 -12.63
CA GLY A 254 5.24 -20.26 -13.30
C GLY A 254 5.80 -20.16 -14.74
N ARG A 255 5.59 -21.20 -15.57
CA ARG A 255 6.07 -21.22 -16.96
C ARG A 255 4.96 -20.88 -17.95
N ILE A 256 5.28 -20.15 -19.02
CA ILE A 256 4.30 -19.68 -20.02
C ILE A 256 3.51 -20.83 -20.68
N LEU A 257 4.12 -22.00 -20.83
CA LEU A 257 3.50 -23.18 -21.44
C LEU A 257 2.90 -24.16 -20.42
N GLU A 258 2.90 -23.81 -19.13
CA GLU A 258 2.41 -24.66 -18.05
C GLU A 258 0.97 -24.28 -17.67
N PRO A 259 -0.02 -25.12 -18.00
CA PRO A 259 -1.41 -24.88 -17.63
C PRO A 259 -1.56 -24.65 -16.13
N GLY A 260 -2.42 -23.71 -15.73
CA GLY A 260 -2.60 -23.34 -14.33
C GLY A 260 -1.63 -22.30 -13.79
N SER A 261 -0.53 -22.02 -14.49
CA SER A 261 0.38 -20.93 -14.12
C SER A 261 -0.15 -19.56 -14.55
N LEU A 262 0.27 -18.50 -13.85
CA LEU A 262 -0.07 -17.14 -14.27
C LEU A 262 0.54 -16.80 -15.64
N GLY A 263 1.74 -17.30 -15.93
CA GLY A 263 2.42 -17.14 -17.21
C GLY A 263 1.66 -17.72 -18.38
N TYR A 264 0.88 -18.79 -18.16
CA TYR A 264 -0.03 -19.38 -19.16
C TYR A 264 -1.32 -18.56 -19.32
N PHE A 265 -1.88 -18.05 -18.22
CA PHE A 265 -3.12 -17.26 -18.28
C PHE A 265 -2.93 -15.86 -18.91
N ILE A 266 -1.72 -15.29 -18.87
CA ILE A 266 -1.42 -14.00 -19.53
C ILE A 266 -1.71 -14.01 -21.04
N PRO A 267 -1.12 -14.91 -21.86
CA PRO A 267 -1.43 -14.99 -23.28
C PRO A 267 -2.86 -15.46 -23.55
N LEU A 268 -3.41 -16.36 -22.71
CA LEU A 268 -4.80 -16.81 -22.81
C LEU A 268 -5.79 -15.64 -22.76
N LEU A 269 -5.56 -14.68 -21.86
CA LEU A 269 -6.39 -13.48 -21.69
C LEU A 269 -5.91 -12.27 -22.52
N GLY A 270 -4.94 -12.45 -23.42
CA GLY A 270 -4.42 -11.38 -24.27
C GLY A 270 -3.71 -10.23 -23.52
N ARG A 271 -3.19 -10.47 -22.31
CA ARG A 271 -2.60 -9.43 -21.44
C ARG A 271 -1.15 -9.11 -21.77
N ARG A 272 -0.87 -8.73 -23.01
CA ARG A 272 0.49 -8.54 -23.57
C ARG A 272 1.41 -7.56 -22.83
N GLN A 273 0.86 -6.65 -22.02
CA GLN A 273 1.64 -5.65 -21.27
C GLN A 273 2.02 -6.09 -19.86
N LEU A 274 1.56 -7.26 -19.39
CA LEU A 274 1.94 -7.82 -18.12
C LEU A 274 3.24 -8.61 -18.26
N ASN A 275 4.30 -8.11 -17.65
CA ASN A 275 5.57 -8.82 -17.49
C ASN A 275 5.78 -9.18 -16.01
N LYS A 276 6.71 -10.10 -15.77
CA LYS A 276 7.11 -10.52 -14.43
C LYS A 276 7.80 -9.36 -13.68
N ASP A 277 8.82 -8.76 -14.29
CA ASP A 277 9.78 -7.94 -13.53
C ASP A 277 9.26 -6.55 -13.12
N MET A 278 8.36 -5.93 -13.91
CA MET A 278 7.90 -4.55 -13.70
C MET A 278 6.43 -4.39 -14.13
N PRO A 279 5.49 -5.10 -13.48
CA PRO A 279 4.10 -5.07 -13.90
C PRO A 279 3.46 -3.70 -13.62
N CYS A 280 2.66 -3.21 -14.55
CA CYS A 280 1.75 -2.09 -14.27
C CYS A 280 0.77 -2.52 -13.17
N TYR A 281 0.81 -1.87 -12.01
CA TYR A 281 0.06 -2.26 -10.82
C TYR A 281 -1.43 -2.50 -11.08
N TYR A 282 -2.13 -1.54 -11.70
CA TYR A 282 -3.57 -1.68 -11.95
C TYR A 282 -3.91 -2.83 -12.89
N THR A 283 -3.05 -3.11 -13.87
CA THR A 283 -3.22 -4.25 -14.77
C THR A 283 -2.97 -5.57 -14.05
N ALA A 284 -1.97 -5.62 -13.18
CA ALA A 284 -1.66 -6.80 -12.38
C ALA A 284 -2.75 -7.10 -11.35
N ASP A 285 -3.22 -6.09 -10.60
CA ASP A 285 -4.31 -6.23 -9.63
C ASP A 285 -5.56 -6.83 -10.30
N ASP A 286 -5.96 -6.29 -11.46
CA ASP A 286 -7.15 -6.77 -12.18
C ASP A 286 -6.97 -8.22 -12.66
N PHE A 287 -5.81 -8.54 -13.26
CA PHE A 287 -5.48 -9.89 -13.73
C PHE A 287 -5.47 -10.91 -12.58
N LEU A 288 -4.78 -10.61 -11.48
CA LEU A 288 -4.70 -11.52 -10.33
C LEU A 288 -6.08 -11.77 -9.71
N ARG A 289 -6.96 -10.76 -9.65
CA ARG A 289 -8.34 -10.92 -9.19
C ARG A 289 -9.19 -11.79 -10.11
N ILE A 290 -8.98 -11.69 -11.42
CA ILE A 290 -9.65 -12.56 -12.41
C ILE A 290 -9.26 -14.02 -12.18
N VAL A 291 -7.96 -14.31 -12.09
CA VAL A 291 -7.46 -15.67 -11.87
C VAL A 291 -7.93 -16.21 -10.51
N PHE A 292 -7.86 -15.39 -9.46
CA PHE A 292 -8.39 -15.76 -8.14
C PHE A 292 -9.88 -16.12 -8.19
N GLY A 293 -10.69 -15.30 -8.86
CA GLY A 293 -12.12 -15.56 -9.02
C GLY A 293 -12.39 -16.87 -9.75
N ALA A 294 -11.65 -17.16 -10.82
CA ALA A 294 -11.78 -18.42 -11.56
C ALA A 294 -11.41 -19.64 -10.70
N LEU A 295 -10.32 -19.60 -9.94
CA LEU A 295 -9.90 -20.70 -9.07
C LEU A 295 -10.89 -20.96 -7.92
N VAL A 296 -11.42 -19.89 -7.31
CA VAL A 296 -12.48 -20.01 -6.28
C VAL A 296 -13.75 -20.61 -6.86
N ASN A 297 -14.15 -20.19 -8.07
CA ASN A 297 -15.30 -20.74 -8.77
C ASN A 297 -15.10 -22.23 -9.11
N GLN A 298 -13.89 -22.62 -9.54
CA GLN A 298 -13.56 -24.02 -9.84
C GLN A 298 -13.72 -24.91 -8.60
N LEU A 299 -13.15 -24.51 -7.45
CA LEU A 299 -13.27 -25.26 -6.20
C LEU A 299 -14.73 -25.45 -5.78
N TRP A 300 -15.54 -24.41 -5.92
CA TRP A 300 -16.97 -24.50 -5.61
C TRP A 300 -17.71 -25.43 -6.57
N GLN A 301 -17.50 -25.29 -7.88
CA GLN A 301 -18.17 -26.13 -8.89
C GLN A 301 -17.83 -27.61 -8.72
N VAL A 302 -16.57 -27.95 -8.40
CA VAL A 302 -16.17 -29.33 -8.12
C VAL A 302 -16.90 -29.87 -6.89
N LYS A 303 -16.95 -29.10 -5.80
CA LYS A 303 -17.67 -29.49 -4.58
C LYS A 303 -19.17 -29.65 -4.81
N GLU A 304 -19.78 -28.73 -5.53
CA GLU A 304 -21.20 -28.79 -5.90
C GLU A 304 -21.52 -30.02 -6.78
N LYS A 305 -20.65 -30.35 -7.74
CA LYS A 305 -20.77 -31.56 -8.58
C LYS A 305 -20.65 -32.85 -7.73
N VAL A 306 -19.78 -32.88 -6.72
CA VAL A 306 -19.63 -34.03 -5.81
C VAL A 306 -20.86 -34.17 -4.91
N TYR A 307 -21.32 -33.06 -4.33
CA TYR A 307 -22.54 -33.04 -3.50
C TYR A 307 -23.76 -33.54 -4.27
N SER A 308 -23.97 -33.03 -5.50
CA SER A 308 -25.10 -33.42 -6.35
C SER A 308 -25.09 -34.89 -6.79
N ARG A 309 -23.91 -35.53 -6.79
CA ARG A 309 -23.78 -36.98 -7.05
C ARG A 309 -24.10 -37.84 -5.82
N ASN A 310 -23.76 -37.35 -4.63
CA ASN A 310 -23.90 -38.10 -3.38
C ASN A 310 -25.27 -37.90 -2.70
N HIS A 311 -26.05 -36.90 -3.13
CA HIS A 311 -27.33 -36.55 -2.53
C HIS A 311 -28.46 -36.49 -3.57
N ILE A 312 -29.66 -36.94 -3.15
CA ILE A 312 -30.88 -36.94 -3.99
C ILE A 312 -31.46 -35.52 -4.16
N SER A 313 -31.18 -34.61 -3.21
CA SER A 313 -31.59 -33.21 -3.28
C SER A 313 -30.64 -32.42 -4.20
N THR A 314 -31.20 -31.76 -5.22
CA THR A 314 -30.47 -30.89 -6.14
C THR A 314 -30.23 -29.47 -5.60
N SER A 315 -30.79 -29.12 -4.44
CA SER A 315 -30.66 -27.78 -3.84
C SER A 315 -29.86 -27.84 -2.54
N ILE A 316 -28.74 -27.12 -2.50
CA ILE A 316 -27.91 -26.91 -1.30
C ILE A 316 -28.61 -25.88 -0.40
N SER A 317 -28.88 -26.23 0.86
CA SER A 317 -29.40 -25.29 1.86
C SER A 317 -28.31 -24.31 2.31
N GLY A 318 -28.68 -23.18 2.92
CA GLY A 318 -27.71 -22.18 3.41
C GLY A 318 -26.75 -22.72 4.46
N GLU A 319 -27.23 -23.61 5.33
CA GLU A 319 -26.41 -24.25 6.37
C GLU A 319 -25.37 -25.21 5.76
N ILE A 320 -25.79 -26.03 4.78
CA ILE A 320 -24.91 -26.95 4.08
C ILE A 320 -23.87 -26.17 3.25
N PHE A 321 -24.31 -25.08 2.59
CA PHE A 321 -23.41 -24.17 1.90
C PHE A 321 -22.32 -23.63 2.84
N GLU A 322 -22.70 -23.13 4.01
CA GLU A 322 -21.74 -22.63 5.00
C GLU A 322 -20.78 -23.72 5.48
N GLN A 323 -21.28 -24.92 5.75
CA GLN A 323 -20.46 -26.06 6.17
C GLN A 323 -19.43 -26.45 5.11
N GLU A 324 -19.86 -26.62 3.85
CA GLU A 324 -18.96 -26.98 2.74
C GLU A 324 -17.89 -25.90 2.51
N ILE A 325 -18.26 -24.62 2.58
CA ILE A 325 -17.30 -23.51 2.47
C ILE A 325 -16.28 -23.57 3.62
N ASN A 326 -16.72 -23.82 4.85
CA ASN A 326 -15.81 -23.95 5.99
C ASN A 326 -14.86 -25.15 5.84
N ILE A 327 -15.31 -26.26 5.25
CA ILE A 327 -14.48 -27.42 4.92
C ILE A 327 -13.43 -27.03 3.87
N ILE A 328 -13.83 -26.41 2.75
CA ILE A 328 -12.90 -25.96 1.70
C ILE A 328 -11.83 -25.05 2.29
N ILE A 329 -12.22 -24.07 3.12
CA ILE A 329 -11.27 -23.13 3.71
C ILE A 329 -10.32 -23.84 4.68
N SER A 330 -10.84 -24.76 5.50
CA SER A 330 -10.02 -25.55 6.41
C SER A 330 -9.02 -26.39 5.63
N ASP A 331 -9.45 -27.04 4.55
CA ASP A 331 -8.59 -27.79 3.64
C ASP A 331 -7.53 -26.89 3.00
N LEU A 332 -7.89 -25.72 2.48
CA LEU A 332 -6.96 -24.77 1.88
C LEU A 332 -5.90 -24.31 2.89
N LEU A 333 -6.31 -23.99 4.12
CA LEU A 333 -5.39 -23.56 5.18
C LEU A 333 -4.48 -24.72 5.61
N ILE A 334 -5.02 -25.91 5.87
CA ILE A 334 -4.24 -27.09 6.30
C ILE A 334 -3.30 -27.56 5.19
N LYS A 335 -3.81 -27.78 3.97
CA LYS A 335 -3.02 -28.25 2.82
C LYS A 335 -1.91 -27.26 2.47
N SER A 336 -2.15 -25.96 2.61
CA SER A 336 -1.09 -24.97 2.41
C SER A 336 0.06 -25.11 3.41
N THR A 337 -0.20 -25.63 4.61
CA THR A 337 0.83 -25.88 5.64
C THR A 337 1.50 -27.24 5.47
N THR A 338 0.75 -28.28 5.09
CA THR A 338 1.26 -29.67 5.03
C THR A 338 1.93 -30.04 3.69
N LEU A 339 1.60 -29.38 2.58
CA LEU A 339 2.18 -29.66 1.26
C LEU A 339 3.59 -29.07 1.06
N PHE A 340 4.17 -28.44 2.09
CA PHE A 340 5.48 -27.78 2.03
C PHE A 340 6.62 -28.71 1.55
N ASN A 341 6.52 -30.01 1.81
CA ASN A 341 7.63 -30.97 1.64
C ASN A 341 7.41 -32.10 0.63
N THR A 342 6.22 -32.27 0.04
CA THR A 342 5.86 -33.55 -0.58
C THR A 342 5.89 -33.60 -2.10
N LEU A 343 5.26 -32.68 -2.86
CA LEU A 343 5.37 -32.60 -4.34
C LEU A 343 4.93 -31.22 -4.88
N SER A 344 5.65 -30.67 -5.87
CA SER A 344 5.26 -29.44 -6.58
C SER A 344 4.36 -29.76 -7.78
N THR A 345 3.06 -29.52 -7.64
CA THR A 345 2.10 -29.69 -8.74
C THR A 345 1.27 -28.44 -8.95
N THR A 346 0.58 -28.40 -10.10
CA THR A 346 -0.31 -27.31 -10.48
C THR A 346 -1.40 -27.05 -9.42
N ASN A 347 -1.92 -28.11 -8.79
CA ASN A 347 -2.92 -28.00 -7.72
C ASN A 347 -2.33 -27.39 -6.45
N THR A 348 -1.14 -27.83 -6.01
CA THR A 348 -0.44 -27.22 -4.87
C THR A 348 -0.14 -25.74 -5.11
N ASN A 349 0.35 -25.40 -6.31
CA ASN A 349 0.63 -24.02 -6.71
C ASN A 349 -0.64 -23.16 -6.67
N SER A 350 -1.76 -23.68 -7.17
CA SER A 350 -3.06 -22.99 -7.17
C SER A 350 -3.61 -22.77 -5.75
N ILE A 351 -3.46 -23.74 -4.86
CA ILE A 351 -3.86 -23.61 -3.44
C ILE A 351 -3.03 -22.50 -2.75
N LEU A 352 -1.72 -22.49 -2.95
CA LEU A 352 -0.84 -21.44 -2.41
C LEU A 352 -1.22 -20.07 -2.98
N PHE A 353 -1.53 -19.99 -4.28
CA PHE A 353 -1.98 -18.76 -4.91
C PHE A 353 -3.26 -18.20 -4.28
N ILE A 354 -4.27 -19.05 -4.06
CA ILE A 354 -5.53 -18.65 -3.41
C ILE A 354 -5.25 -18.09 -2.01
N ARG A 355 -4.44 -18.80 -1.21
CA ARG A 355 -4.07 -18.36 0.15
C ARG A 355 -3.39 -16.99 0.14
N ASP A 356 -2.39 -16.81 -0.71
CA ASP A 356 -1.62 -15.57 -0.78
C ASP A 356 -2.47 -14.40 -1.32
N MET A 357 -3.35 -14.68 -2.28
CA MET A 357 -4.29 -13.70 -2.83
C MET A 357 -5.32 -13.22 -1.80
N VAL A 358 -5.79 -14.08 -0.90
CA VAL A 358 -6.70 -13.63 0.18
C VAL A 358 -6.02 -12.59 1.07
N VAL A 359 -4.71 -12.71 1.35
CA VAL A 359 -3.96 -11.70 2.11
C VAL A 359 -3.99 -10.35 1.38
N TYR A 360 -3.73 -10.35 0.07
CA TYR A 360 -3.74 -9.14 -0.74
C TYR A 360 -5.13 -8.51 -0.90
N ILE A 361 -6.15 -9.33 -1.13
CA ILE A 361 -7.55 -8.89 -1.24
C ILE A 361 -8.02 -8.29 0.08
N GLU A 362 -7.70 -8.94 1.21
CA GLU A 362 -8.03 -8.46 2.54
C GLU A 362 -7.37 -7.12 2.82
N PHE A 363 -6.08 -6.97 2.51
CA PHE A 363 -5.37 -5.70 2.69
C PHE A 363 -6.03 -4.56 1.91
N CYS A 364 -6.36 -4.78 0.64
CA CYS A 364 -7.09 -3.83 -0.18
C CYS A 364 -8.49 -3.51 0.37
N ALA A 365 -9.22 -4.52 0.85
CA ALA A 365 -10.58 -4.38 1.37
C ALA A 365 -10.60 -3.62 2.72
N ALA A 366 -9.66 -3.91 3.61
CA ALA A 366 -9.50 -3.23 4.89
C ALA A 366 -9.18 -1.73 4.70
N ILE A 367 -8.28 -1.42 3.77
CA ILE A 367 -7.98 -0.04 3.34
C ILE A 367 -9.25 0.64 2.87
N LYS A 368 -9.96 0.05 1.89
CA LYS A 368 -11.19 0.65 1.33
C LYS A 368 -12.25 0.90 2.41
N ALA A 369 -12.42 -0.05 3.34
CA ALA A 369 -13.37 0.03 4.44
C ALA A 369 -12.98 1.05 5.52
N GLY A 370 -11.71 1.46 5.58
CA GLY A 370 -11.17 2.28 6.65
C GLY A 370 -11.06 1.54 7.98
N ASP A 371 -10.89 0.21 7.94
CA ASP A 371 -10.76 -0.62 9.13
C ASP A 371 -9.28 -0.81 9.49
N VAL A 372 -8.76 0.10 10.31
CA VAL A 372 -7.37 0.10 10.75
C VAL A 372 -7.02 -1.10 11.64
N GLY A 373 -8.00 -1.69 12.32
CA GLY A 373 -7.78 -2.92 13.09
C GLY A 373 -7.51 -4.11 12.18
N ARG A 374 -8.26 -4.23 11.07
CA ARG A 374 -8.00 -5.25 10.04
C ARG A 374 -6.69 -5.03 9.31
N ILE A 375 -6.32 -3.76 9.05
CA ILE A 375 -5.00 -3.41 8.50
C ILE A 375 -3.90 -3.88 9.45
N GLU A 376 -3.99 -3.59 10.75
CA GLU A 376 -3.02 -4.05 11.75
C GLU A 376 -2.87 -5.57 11.75
N GLU A 377 -3.99 -6.30 11.71
CA GLU A 377 -3.96 -7.76 11.72
C GLU A 377 -3.32 -8.34 10.46
N ILE A 378 -3.71 -7.87 9.27
CA ILE A 378 -3.21 -8.42 8.01
C ILE A 378 -1.75 -8.06 7.76
N LEU A 379 -1.28 -6.91 8.27
CA LEU A 379 0.13 -6.52 8.22
C LEU A 379 1.05 -7.55 8.89
N LYS A 380 0.57 -8.34 9.87
CA LYS A 380 1.34 -9.45 10.46
C LYS A 380 1.74 -10.49 9.41
N ARG A 381 0.82 -10.86 8.51
CA ARG A 381 1.07 -11.83 7.42
C ARG A 381 1.92 -11.22 6.32
N ILE A 382 1.64 -9.97 5.95
CA ILE A 382 2.40 -9.23 4.94
C ILE A 382 3.88 -9.08 5.37
N THR A 383 4.12 -8.83 6.66
CA THR A 383 5.48 -8.77 7.23
C THR A 383 6.24 -10.06 6.97
N ILE A 384 5.61 -11.23 7.16
CA ILE A 384 6.22 -12.53 6.90
C ILE A 384 6.46 -12.72 5.39
N MET A 385 5.46 -12.44 4.55
CA MET A 385 5.57 -12.61 3.09
C MET A 385 6.69 -11.75 2.48
N PHE A 386 6.92 -10.52 2.98
CA PHE A 386 7.98 -9.64 2.49
C PHE A 386 9.39 -10.13 2.82
N GLN A 387 9.56 -10.99 3.82
CA GLN A 387 10.85 -11.63 4.12
C GLN A 387 11.19 -12.65 3.03
N ALA A 388 10.19 -13.36 2.52
CA ALA A 388 10.35 -14.28 1.39
C ALA A 388 10.54 -13.55 0.05
N GLY A 389 9.71 -12.54 -0.23
CA GLY A 389 9.51 -11.90 -1.54
C GLY A 389 10.55 -10.89 -2.02
N ASN A 390 11.82 -10.98 -1.60
CA ASN A 390 12.90 -10.02 -1.95
C ASN A 390 12.68 -8.55 -1.55
N HIS A 391 11.64 -8.22 -0.77
CA HIS A 391 11.39 -6.88 -0.23
C HIS A 391 11.78 -6.77 1.24
N LYS A 392 12.97 -7.29 1.58
CA LYS A 392 13.48 -7.41 2.96
C LYS A 392 13.48 -6.09 3.73
N ASN A 393 13.75 -4.99 3.03
CA ASN A 393 13.72 -3.64 3.58
C ASN A 393 12.34 -3.25 4.12
N TYR A 394 11.28 -3.48 3.34
CA TYR A 394 9.90 -3.29 3.80
C TYR A 394 9.55 -4.26 4.94
N GLY A 395 10.01 -5.52 4.84
CA GLY A 395 9.85 -6.51 5.91
C GLY A 395 10.44 -6.04 7.24
N LEU A 396 11.65 -5.49 7.24
CA LEU A 396 12.34 -4.96 8.43
C LEU A 396 11.62 -3.72 9.00
N GLU A 397 11.18 -2.77 8.17
CA GLU A 397 10.44 -1.61 8.67
C GLU A 397 9.08 -2.00 9.26
N LEU A 398 8.43 -3.04 8.74
CA LEU A 398 7.20 -3.56 9.34
C LEU A 398 7.46 -4.24 10.70
N LEU A 399 8.64 -4.84 10.92
CA LEU A 399 9.06 -5.29 12.26
C LEU A 399 9.19 -4.10 13.22
N ARG A 400 9.85 -3.02 12.77
CA ARG A 400 9.98 -1.78 13.54
C ARG A 400 8.62 -1.16 13.86
N PHE A 401 7.72 -1.13 12.89
CA PHE A 401 6.34 -0.65 13.06
C PHE A 401 5.60 -1.49 14.12
N ARG A 402 5.71 -2.83 14.06
CA ARG A 402 5.08 -3.74 15.02
C ARG A 402 5.67 -3.63 16.43
N TYR A 403 6.99 -3.52 16.54
CA TYR A 403 7.68 -3.26 17.79
C TYR A 403 7.17 -1.98 18.45
N ASN A 404 7.08 -0.89 17.67
CA ASN A 404 6.59 0.38 18.17
C ASN A 404 5.12 0.31 18.66
N ILE A 405 4.26 -0.42 17.93
CA ILE A 405 2.85 -0.63 18.34
C ILE A 405 2.75 -1.29 19.72
N ARG A 406 3.64 -2.26 20.01
CA ARG A 406 3.57 -3.04 21.24
C ARG A 406 4.23 -2.36 22.42
N HIS A 407 5.37 -1.71 22.18
CA HIS A 407 6.28 -1.34 23.25
C HIS A 407 6.51 0.16 23.38
N THR A 408 6.33 0.93 22.31
CA THR A 408 6.78 2.33 22.27
C THR A 408 5.64 3.34 22.20
N TRP A 409 4.56 3.04 21.46
CA TRP A 409 3.47 3.98 21.22
C TRP A 409 2.38 3.87 22.28
N SER A 410 1.98 5.02 22.81
CA SER A 410 0.73 5.13 23.57
C SER A 410 -0.48 4.82 22.67
N ALA A 411 -1.62 4.49 23.26
CA ALA A 411 -2.85 4.22 22.50
C ALA A 411 -3.24 5.40 21.58
N ALA A 412 -3.12 6.64 22.08
CA ALA A 412 -3.37 7.85 21.29
C ALA A 412 -2.39 7.98 20.11
N ARG A 413 -1.09 7.72 20.33
CA ARG A 413 -0.08 7.75 19.26
C ARG A 413 -0.34 6.69 18.20
N LYS A 414 -0.66 5.46 18.62
CA LYS A 414 -1.05 4.37 17.73
C LYS A 414 -2.24 4.79 16.86
N ASP A 415 -3.28 5.33 17.48
CA ASP A 415 -4.50 5.74 16.77
C ASP A 415 -4.23 6.86 15.76
N ALA A 416 -3.46 7.86 16.15
CA ALA A 416 -3.05 8.94 15.25
C ALA A 416 -2.20 8.44 14.07
N ILE A 417 -1.28 7.50 14.30
CA ILE A 417 -0.46 6.90 13.25
C ILE A 417 -1.32 6.05 12.30
N PHE A 418 -2.19 5.18 12.81
CA PHE A 418 -3.09 4.39 11.97
C PHE A 418 -4.09 5.28 11.20
N SER A 419 -4.60 6.35 11.81
CA SER A 419 -5.39 7.35 11.11
C SER A 419 -4.59 8.06 10.00
N SER A 420 -3.28 8.22 10.16
CA SER A 420 -2.43 8.86 9.14
C SER A 420 -2.22 8.04 7.88
N LEU A 421 -2.44 6.72 7.95
CA LEU A 421 -2.25 5.80 6.83
C LEU A 421 -3.33 5.96 5.75
N LEU A 422 -4.48 6.55 6.10
CA LEU A 422 -5.66 6.59 5.26
C LEU A 422 -6.20 8.01 5.08
N MET A 423 -6.72 8.27 3.89
CA MET A 423 -7.44 9.49 3.55
C MET A 423 -8.82 9.15 2.98
N ASN A 424 -9.81 9.97 3.32
CA ASN A 424 -11.13 9.91 2.72
C ASN A 424 -11.44 11.24 2.05
N THR A 425 -11.33 11.29 0.73
CA THR A 425 -11.51 12.53 -0.05
C THR A 425 -12.98 12.93 -0.22
N LYS A 426 -13.92 12.02 0.07
CA LYS A 426 -15.36 12.22 -0.15
C LYS A 426 -16.18 12.26 1.14
N GLY A 427 -15.58 11.88 2.28
CA GLY A 427 -16.30 11.65 3.53
C GLY A 427 -17.37 10.55 3.40
N ARG A 428 -17.11 9.49 2.62
CA ARG A 428 -18.09 8.40 2.38
C ARG A 428 -17.55 7.07 2.87
N ARG A 429 -18.45 6.19 3.35
CA ARG A 429 -18.07 4.84 3.77
C ARG A 429 -17.52 4.06 2.57
N ASN A 430 -16.56 3.17 2.81
CA ASN A 430 -15.91 2.36 1.77
C ASN A 430 -15.22 3.16 0.64
N HIS A 431 -14.80 4.41 0.91
CA HIS A 431 -14.11 5.31 -0.04
C HIS A 431 -12.75 5.80 0.50
N TRP A 432 -12.17 5.05 1.44
CA TRP A 432 -10.84 5.34 1.95
C TRP A 432 -9.78 4.92 0.93
N ILE A 433 -8.70 5.69 0.87
CA ILE A 433 -7.50 5.42 0.08
C ILE A 433 -6.26 5.56 0.96
N PRO A 434 -5.14 4.92 0.61
CA PRO A 434 -3.86 5.22 1.26
C PRO A 434 -3.48 6.70 1.12
N SER A 435 -2.82 7.25 2.13
CA SER A 435 -2.39 8.65 2.12
C SER A 435 -1.32 8.95 1.07
N ASP A 436 -0.39 8.03 0.83
CA ASP A 436 0.60 8.15 -0.24
C ASP A 436 -0.03 8.06 -1.64
N LEU A 437 -1.10 7.29 -1.82
CA LEU A 437 -1.88 7.31 -3.08
C LEU A 437 -2.51 8.69 -3.34
N TYR A 438 -2.92 9.42 -2.29
CA TYR A 438 -3.40 10.79 -2.47
C TYR A 438 -2.31 11.71 -3.02
N GLN A 439 -1.06 11.58 -2.53
CA GLN A 439 0.08 12.32 -3.03
C GLN A 439 0.42 11.93 -4.48
N GLU A 440 0.35 10.64 -4.82
CA GLU A 440 0.58 10.18 -6.19
C GLU A 440 -0.48 10.71 -7.17
N HIS A 441 -1.76 10.77 -6.74
CA HIS A 441 -2.79 11.45 -7.53
C HIS A 441 -2.46 12.94 -7.76
N ASN A 442 -1.93 13.64 -6.75
CA ASN A 442 -1.50 15.03 -6.91
C ASN A 442 -0.33 15.17 -7.90
N ASN A 443 0.61 14.23 -7.87
CA ASN A 443 1.71 14.15 -8.85
C ASN A 443 1.19 13.95 -10.27
N LEU A 444 0.27 13.00 -10.47
CA LEU A 444 -0.34 12.73 -11.77
C LEU A 444 -1.07 13.96 -12.31
N LEU A 445 -1.89 14.62 -11.49
CA LEU A 445 -2.61 15.83 -11.88
C LEU A 445 -1.65 16.96 -12.24
N THR A 446 -0.58 17.11 -11.46
CA THR A 446 0.46 18.11 -11.74
C THR A 446 1.13 17.82 -13.08
N LYS A 447 1.46 16.57 -13.40
CA LYS A 447 2.01 16.17 -14.71
C LYS A 447 1.03 16.53 -15.84
N GLN A 448 -0.25 16.21 -15.70
CA GLN A 448 -1.30 16.50 -16.69
C GLN A 448 -1.54 17.99 -16.90
N THR A 449 -1.57 18.77 -15.82
CA THR A 449 -1.81 20.23 -15.86
C THR A 449 -0.57 20.99 -16.37
N HIS A 450 0.62 20.50 -16.06
CA HIS A 450 1.86 21.19 -16.38
C HIS A 450 2.41 20.87 -17.78
N ALA A 451 2.12 19.70 -18.35
CA ALA A 451 2.59 19.28 -19.68
C ALA A 451 2.30 20.29 -20.80
N THR A 452 1.39 21.24 -20.59
CA THR A 452 0.92 22.23 -21.57
C THR A 452 1.24 23.68 -21.20
N MET A 453 1.63 23.96 -19.94
CA MET A 453 1.71 25.32 -19.39
C MET A 453 3.12 25.94 -19.41
N GLY A 454 4.13 25.16 -19.79
CA GLY A 454 5.51 25.59 -20.00
C GLY A 454 6.46 25.25 -18.86
N ASN A 455 7.75 25.09 -19.19
CA ASN A 455 8.71 24.30 -18.40
C ASN A 455 9.32 24.98 -17.16
N LYS A 456 8.95 26.23 -16.83
CA LYS A 456 9.63 27.00 -15.78
C LYS A 456 9.20 26.60 -14.38
N TRP A 457 10.17 26.37 -13.51
CA TRP A 457 9.99 26.09 -12.10
C TRP A 457 9.11 27.11 -11.35
N SER A 458 9.28 28.39 -11.66
CA SER A 458 8.48 29.48 -11.08
C SER A 458 6.98 29.38 -11.37
N THR A 459 6.58 28.55 -12.33
CA THR A 459 5.18 28.23 -12.63
C THR A 459 4.62 27.17 -11.69
N MET A 460 5.44 26.16 -11.33
CA MET A 460 5.02 25.05 -10.47
C MET A 460 4.67 25.52 -9.06
N SER A 461 5.38 26.53 -8.54
CA SER A 461 5.19 27.04 -7.17
C SER A 461 3.80 27.60 -6.89
N TYR A 462 3.07 28.05 -7.92
CA TYR A 462 1.68 28.52 -7.79
C TYR A 462 0.66 27.60 -8.47
N ILE A 463 1.08 26.59 -9.23
CA ILE A 463 0.18 25.57 -9.80
C ILE A 463 -0.10 24.47 -8.77
N THR A 464 0.95 23.92 -8.16
CA THR A 464 0.84 22.78 -7.25
C THR A 464 -0.05 23.02 -6.02
N PRO A 465 -0.03 24.20 -5.35
CA PRO A 465 -0.96 24.47 -4.26
C PRO A 465 -2.43 24.60 -4.69
N ASN A 466 -2.68 24.74 -6.00
CA ASN A 466 -4.00 24.94 -6.58
C ASN A 466 -4.47 23.72 -7.40
N ILE A 467 -3.76 22.59 -7.35
CA ILE A 467 -4.04 21.47 -8.25
C ILE A 467 -5.44 20.88 -8.06
N ARG A 468 -5.89 20.78 -6.81
CA ARG A 468 -7.26 20.36 -6.46
C ARG A 468 -8.32 21.39 -6.85
N LEU A 469 -8.01 22.68 -6.75
CA LEU A 469 -8.90 23.75 -7.19
C LEU A 469 -9.21 23.63 -8.68
N PHE A 470 -8.25 23.25 -9.52
CA PHE A 470 -8.52 23.04 -10.94
C PHE A 470 -9.55 21.93 -11.17
N GLN A 471 -9.50 20.84 -10.41
CA GLN A 471 -10.48 19.77 -10.49
C GLN A 471 -11.87 20.23 -10.01
N ASP A 472 -11.94 21.01 -8.93
CA ASP A 472 -13.19 21.55 -8.41
C ASP A 472 -13.83 22.53 -9.38
N VAL A 473 -13.04 23.41 -9.99
CA VAL A 473 -13.49 24.37 -11.01
C VAL A 473 -13.98 23.63 -12.26
N ALA A 474 -13.26 22.60 -12.71
CA ALA A 474 -13.70 21.76 -13.82
C ALA A 474 -15.04 21.09 -13.51
N SER A 475 -15.14 20.40 -12.37
CA SER A 475 -16.35 19.71 -11.94
C SER A 475 -17.56 20.65 -11.80
N LYS A 476 -17.35 21.89 -11.37
CA LYS A 476 -18.41 22.91 -11.28
C LYS A 476 -18.87 23.38 -12.66
N ILE A 477 -17.95 23.64 -13.58
CA ILE A 477 -18.27 24.08 -14.93
C ILE A 477 -18.96 22.97 -15.72
N ASP A 478 -18.49 21.74 -15.61
CA ASP A 478 -19.12 20.60 -16.29
C ASP A 478 -20.59 20.45 -15.87
N LYS A 479 -20.89 20.64 -14.58
CA LYS A 479 -22.26 20.63 -14.05
C LYS A 479 -23.09 21.81 -14.53
N GLU A 480 -22.54 23.02 -14.45
CA GLU A 480 -23.24 24.25 -14.81
C GLU A 480 -23.64 24.27 -16.30
N PHE A 481 -22.70 23.92 -17.17
CA PHE A 481 -22.90 23.93 -18.61
C PHE A 481 -23.45 22.61 -19.15
N LYS A 482 -23.76 21.65 -18.26
CA LYS A 482 -24.22 20.29 -18.61
C LYS A 482 -23.34 19.66 -19.69
N LEU A 483 -22.02 19.87 -19.58
CA LEU A 483 -21.08 19.27 -20.51
C LEU A 483 -21.19 17.75 -20.36
N PRO A 484 -21.02 16.99 -21.46
CA PRO A 484 -20.93 15.54 -21.36
C PRO A 484 -19.81 15.24 -20.39
N VAL A 485 -20.16 14.73 -19.21
CA VAL A 485 -19.15 14.26 -18.27
C VAL A 485 -18.52 13.08 -18.96
N ASN A 486 -17.28 13.24 -19.45
CA ASN A 486 -16.47 12.09 -19.80
C ASN A 486 -16.40 11.27 -18.52
N CYS A 487 -17.10 10.13 -18.48
CA CYS A 487 -17.19 9.32 -17.28
C CYS A 487 -15.77 9.03 -16.76
N THR A 488 -15.36 9.73 -15.71
CA THR A 488 -14.07 9.50 -15.05
C THR A 488 -14.10 8.18 -14.28
N SER A 489 -15.29 7.62 -14.05
CA SER A 489 -15.44 6.19 -13.80
C SER A 489 -15.21 5.47 -15.12
N HIS A 490 -14.03 4.87 -15.30
CA HIS A 490 -13.88 3.80 -16.28
C HIS A 490 -15.05 2.85 -16.08
N ARG A 491 -15.93 2.72 -17.08
CA ARG A 491 -16.99 1.72 -17.06
C ARG A 491 -16.27 0.39 -16.89
N SER A 492 -16.37 -0.23 -15.73
CA SER A 492 -15.72 -1.51 -15.49
C SER A 492 -16.26 -2.47 -16.54
N THR A 493 -15.41 -2.86 -17.49
CA THR A 493 -15.75 -3.93 -18.42
C THR A 493 -16.00 -5.18 -17.61
N SER A 494 -17.00 -5.97 -18.01
CA SER A 494 -17.35 -7.18 -17.28
C SER A 494 -16.14 -8.11 -17.22
N ARG A 495 -15.77 -8.57 -16.03
CA ARG A 495 -14.72 -9.59 -15.84
C ARG A 495 -15.20 -11.01 -16.15
N LYS A 496 -16.50 -11.19 -16.38
CA LYS A 496 -17.13 -12.51 -16.48
C LYS A 496 -16.54 -13.36 -17.60
N ASP A 497 -16.31 -12.77 -18.77
CA ASP A 497 -15.81 -13.50 -19.93
C ASP A 497 -14.38 -14.00 -19.69
N ASP A 498 -13.52 -13.14 -19.14
CA ASP A 498 -12.14 -13.50 -18.75
C ASP A 498 -12.12 -14.61 -17.69
N ILE A 499 -12.97 -14.51 -16.66
CA ILE A 499 -13.12 -15.56 -15.64
C ILE A 499 -13.56 -16.87 -16.29
N GLN A 500 -14.50 -16.84 -17.23
CA GLN A 500 -14.98 -18.03 -17.93
C GLN A 500 -13.90 -18.68 -18.81
N HIS A 501 -13.04 -17.87 -19.44
CA HIS A 501 -11.90 -18.38 -20.21
C HIS A 501 -10.89 -19.12 -19.32
N VAL A 502 -10.57 -18.57 -18.15
CA VAL A 502 -9.69 -19.25 -17.17
C VAL A 502 -10.37 -20.52 -16.64
N LEU A 503 -11.65 -20.46 -16.27
CA LEU A 503 -12.41 -21.62 -15.79
C LEU A 503 -12.40 -22.77 -16.79
N ARG A 504 -12.67 -22.51 -18.07
CA ARG A 504 -12.64 -23.55 -19.10
C ARG A 504 -11.26 -24.21 -19.19
N SER A 505 -10.19 -23.42 -19.12
CA SER A 505 -8.83 -23.96 -19.12
C SER A 505 -8.55 -24.82 -17.89
N LEU A 506 -9.05 -24.44 -16.71
CA LEU A 506 -8.93 -25.25 -15.48
C LEU A 506 -9.67 -26.59 -15.62
N GLU A 507 -10.89 -26.59 -16.18
CA GLU A 507 -11.66 -27.82 -16.45
C GLU A 507 -10.98 -28.72 -17.49
N GLU A 508 -10.49 -28.15 -18.60
CA GLU A 508 -9.80 -28.89 -19.67
C GLU A 508 -8.54 -29.63 -19.18
N HIS A 509 -7.89 -29.11 -18.15
CA HIS A 509 -6.62 -29.64 -17.62
C HIS A 509 -6.78 -30.30 -16.24
N ASP A 510 -8.02 -30.48 -15.78
CA ASP A 510 -8.36 -31.06 -14.47
C ASP A 510 -7.63 -30.39 -13.28
N ILE A 511 -7.45 -29.08 -13.36
CA ILE A 511 -6.81 -28.30 -12.30
C ILE A 511 -7.84 -28.02 -11.19
N LEU A 512 -7.47 -28.34 -9.95
CA LEU A 512 -8.33 -28.34 -8.77
C LEU A 512 -9.58 -29.22 -8.94
N GLY A 513 -9.45 -30.34 -9.67
CA GLY A 513 -10.48 -31.39 -9.79
C GLY A 513 -10.78 -32.14 -8.48
N GLU A 514 -11.63 -33.16 -8.56
CA GLU A 514 -12.25 -33.84 -7.40
C GLU A 514 -11.25 -34.43 -6.42
N ASP A 515 -10.21 -35.08 -6.92
CA ASP A 515 -9.23 -35.74 -6.07
C ASP A 515 -8.32 -34.73 -5.36
N LEU A 516 -8.33 -33.44 -5.77
CA LEU A 516 -7.38 -32.38 -5.38
C LEU A 516 -5.91 -32.85 -5.36
N ASN A 517 -5.66 -34.01 -5.96
CA ASN A 517 -4.41 -34.70 -5.90
C ASN A 517 -3.46 -33.97 -6.83
N PRO A 518 -2.16 -34.03 -6.54
CA PRO A 518 -1.17 -33.35 -7.33
C PRO A 518 -1.24 -33.89 -8.77
N VAL A 519 -1.83 -33.15 -9.73
CA VAL A 519 -1.86 -33.59 -11.14
C VAL A 519 -0.44 -33.49 -11.67
N GLU A 520 0.29 -34.61 -11.64
CA GLU A 520 1.44 -34.79 -12.50
C GLU A 520 0.90 -35.02 -13.91
N HIS A 521 1.04 -34.02 -14.79
CA HIS A 521 0.72 -34.21 -16.19
C HIS A 521 1.70 -35.23 -16.80
N GLN A 522 1.29 -36.49 -16.86
CA GLN A 522 1.97 -37.50 -17.68
C GLN A 522 1.91 -37.05 -19.15
N GLY A 523 3.04 -36.64 -19.71
CA GLY A 523 3.17 -36.33 -21.14
C GLY A 523 3.60 -34.90 -21.50
N HIS A 524 3.74 -33.98 -20.54
CA HIS A 524 4.41 -32.70 -20.79
C HIS A 524 5.92 -32.83 -20.51
N PRO A 525 6.81 -32.30 -21.37
CA PRO A 525 8.27 -32.45 -21.24
C PRO A 525 8.87 -31.67 -20.06
N TYR A 526 8.05 -31.14 -19.15
CA TYR A 526 8.42 -30.15 -18.15
C TYR A 526 7.82 -30.52 -16.79
N THR A 527 8.66 -30.70 -15.78
CA THR A 527 8.26 -30.76 -14.37
C THR A 527 7.64 -29.42 -13.94
N THR A 528 6.48 -29.43 -13.29
CA THR A 528 5.80 -28.22 -12.76
C THR A 528 6.79 -27.34 -12.00
N ALA A 529 6.81 -26.04 -12.29
CA ALA A 529 7.68 -25.12 -11.58
C ALA A 529 7.22 -24.99 -10.12
N ARG A 530 8.07 -25.33 -9.16
CA ARG A 530 7.76 -25.21 -7.73
C ARG A 530 7.55 -23.74 -7.37
N VAL A 531 6.37 -23.43 -6.84
CA VAL A 531 6.08 -22.15 -6.20
C VAL A 531 6.65 -22.13 -4.79
N THR A 532 7.28 -21.03 -4.42
CA THR A 532 7.76 -20.80 -3.06
C THR A 532 6.60 -20.45 -2.14
N ASP A 533 6.45 -21.18 -1.03
CA ASP A 533 5.52 -20.78 0.03
C ASP A 533 6.06 -19.53 0.75
N LEU A 534 5.44 -18.38 0.48
CA LEU A 534 5.84 -17.08 1.05
C LEU A 534 5.75 -17.01 2.58
N MET A 535 4.83 -17.76 3.19
CA MET A 535 4.66 -17.77 4.64
C MET A 535 5.75 -18.61 5.30
N VAL A 536 5.98 -19.83 4.82
CA VAL A 536 6.99 -20.72 5.39
C VAL A 536 8.40 -20.19 5.14
N GLU A 537 8.72 -19.83 3.90
CA GLU A 537 10.03 -19.25 3.55
C GLU A 537 10.27 -17.94 4.31
N GLY A 538 9.20 -17.15 4.53
CA GLY A 538 9.27 -15.92 5.30
C GLY A 538 9.62 -16.17 6.76
N VAL A 539 9.00 -17.16 7.39
CA VAL A 539 9.33 -17.59 8.77
C VAL A 539 10.76 -18.10 8.83
N ILE A 540 11.17 -19.01 7.93
CA ILE A 540 12.53 -19.54 7.87
C ILE A 540 13.55 -18.41 7.79
N LYS A 541 13.35 -17.43 6.91
CA LYS A 541 14.24 -16.26 6.77
C LYS A 541 14.23 -15.34 8.00
N LEU A 542 13.11 -15.21 8.69
CA LEU A 542 13.04 -14.48 9.96
C LEU A 542 13.90 -15.17 11.02
N VAL A 543 13.73 -16.48 11.20
CA VAL A 543 14.50 -17.30 12.16
C VAL A 543 16.00 -17.26 11.81
N HIS A 544 16.36 -17.49 10.56
CA HIS A 544 17.75 -17.63 10.10
C HIS A 544 18.40 -16.29 9.72
N GLY A 545 18.18 -15.25 10.54
CA GLY A 545 18.97 -14.02 10.52
C GLY A 545 18.26 -12.75 10.07
N GLY A 546 17.02 -12.82 9.58
CA GLY A 546 16.20 -11.62 9.37
C GLY A 546 15.92 -10.91 10.70
N TYR A 547 15.65 -11.69 11.73
CA TYR A 547 15.39 -11.19 13.08
C TYR A 547 16.64 -10.65 13.78
N SER A 548 17.76 -11.36 13.73
CA SER A 548 19.01 -10.89 14.34
C SER A 548 19.54 -9.59 13.74
N LYS A 549 19.34 -9.37 12.43
CA LYS A 549 19.66 -8.08 11.78
C LYS A 549 18.78 -6.95 12.28
N PHE A 550 17.50 -7.24 12.53
CA PHE A 550 16.56 -6.27 13.08
C PHE A 550 16.92 -5.91 14.52
N THR A 551 17.15 -6.89 15.39
CA THR A 551 17.53 -6.64 16.79
C THR A 551 18.83 -5.85 16.88
N LYS A 552 19.85 -6.23 16.09
CA LYS A 552 21.12 -5.50 16.03
C LYS A 552 20.95 -4.03 15.63
N ARG A 553 20.13 -3.74 14.61
CA ARG A 553 19.85 -2.34 14.20
C ARG A 553 19.09 -1.56 15.25
N MET A 554 18.06 -2.16 15.86
CA MET A 554 17.31 -1.52 16.94
C MET A 554 18.21 -1.22 18.15
N GLN A 555 19.22 -2.06 18.39
CA GLN A 555 20.22 -1.84 19.43
C GLN A 555 21.23 -0.79 19.04
N GLU A 556 21.71 -0.72 17.80
CA GLU A 556 22.57 0.39 17.33
C GLU A 556 21.86 1.74 17.43
N GLU A 557 20.55 1.79 17.10
CA GLU A 557 19.69 2.97 17.30
C GLU A 557 19.59 3.34 18.80
N LYS A 558 19.36 2.36 19.68
CA LYS A 558 19.26 2.58 21.14
C LYS A 558 20.60 2.89 21.81
N LEU A 559 21.70 2.28 21.39
CA LEU A 559 23.05 2.52 21.92
C LEU A 559 23.52 3.94 21.59
N GLY A 560 23.10 4.49 20.44
CA GLY A 560 23.25 5.91 20.15
C GLY A 560 22.46 6.82 21.11
N GLU A 561 21.32 6.35 21.65
CA GLU A 561 20.54 7.05 22.67
C GLU A 561 21.10 6.86 24.10
N GLU A 562 21.65 5.68 24.41
CA GLU A 562 22.17 5.28 25.73
C GLU A 562 23.66 5.65 25.98
N LEU A 563 24.49 5.80 24.95
CA LEU A 563 25.84 6.39 25.07
C LEU A 563 25.80 7.85 25.57
N ALA A 564 24.63 8.48 25.57
CA ALA A 564 24.38 9.75 26.25
C ALA A 564 24.08 9.60 27.77
N MET A 565 24.00 8.38 28.31
CA MET A 565 23.59 8.06 29.69
C MET A 565 24.46 7.02 30.44
N ASP A 566 25.63 6.64 29.91
CA ASP A 566 26.76 5.96 30.63
C ASP A 566 26.41 4.63 31.38
N ARG A 567 26.16 3.53 30.65
CA ARG A 567 26.06 2.15 31.22
C ARG A 567 27.00 1.14 30.54
N ASN A 568 27.33 0.06 31.28
CA ASN A 568 28.39 -0.91 30.98
C ASN A 568 28.02 -1.92 29.87
N LEU A 569 28.85 -1.97 28.83
CA LEU A 569 28.57 -2.61 27.53
C LEU A 569 28.56 -4.14 27.58
N ASP A 570 29.39 -4.75 28.43
CA ASP A 570 29.64 -6.19 28.46
C ASP A 570 28.51 -7.00 29.13
N GLU A 571 27.78 -6.38 30.05
CA GLU A 571 26.67 -7.00 30.77
C GLU A 571 25.43 -7.11 29.86
N LEU A 572 25.17 -6.05 29.08
CA LEU A 572 24.09 -5.97 28.11
C LEU A 572 24.23 -6.99 26.96
N MET A 573 25.48 -7.26 26.54
CA MET A 573 25.77 -8.22 25.47
C MET A 573 25.52 -9.68 25.90
N LYS A 574 25.70 -10.01 27.17
CA LYS A 574 25.48 -11.38 27.70
C LYS A 574 24.00 -11.73 27.84
N GLU A 575 23.19 -10.82 28.40
CA GLU A 575 21.74 -11.03 28.53
C GLU A 575 21.08 -11.21 27.15
N LEU A 576 21.60 -10.51 26.13
CA LEU A 576 21.13 -10.56 24.76
C LEU A 576 21.37 -11.90 24.06
N ASP A 577 22.56 -12.50 24.24
CA ASP A 577 22.88 -13.79 23.62
C ASP A 577 21.96 -14.90 24.18
N GLU A 578 21.59 -14.82 25.46
CA GLU A 578 20.62 -15.74 26.06
C GLU A 578 19.20 -15.57 25.49
N GLU A 579 18.74 -14.33 25.29
CA GLU A 579 17.42 -14.03 24.72
C GLU A 579 17.30 -14.42 23.23
N ILE A 580 18.33 -14.20 22.42
CA ILE A 580 18.35 -14.61 21.00
C ILE A 580 18.25 -16.14 20.88
N ASN A 581 18.94 -16.85 21.76
CA ASN A 581 18.89 -18.31 21.82
C ASN A 581 17.50 -18.81 22.28
N GLN A 582 16.87 -18.13 23.24
CA GLN A 582 15.54 -18.47 23.72
C GLN A 582 14.44 -18.18 22.69
N ALA A 583 14.54 -17.07 21.96
CA ALA A 583 13.62 -16.73 20.87
C ALA A 583 13.76 -17.68 19.67
N SER A 584 14.98 -18.10 19.34
CA SER A 584 15.24 -19.11 18.31
C SER A 584 14.66 -20.48 18.69
N LYS A 585 14.77 -20.87 19.96
CA LYS A 585 14.17 -22.10 20.49
C LYS A 585 12.64 -22.07 20.49
N TYR A 586 12.03 -20.97 20.90
CA TYR A 586 10.56 -20.80 20.89
C TYR A 586 9.99 -20.84 19.47
N LEU A 587 10.71 -20.25 18.50
CA LEU A 587 10.36 -20.30 17.08
C LEU A 587 10.38 -21.73 16.53
N ASP A 588 11.42 -22.50 16.84
CA ASP A 588 11.54 -23.90 16.45
C ASP A 588 10.43 -24.78 17.08
N GLU A 589 9.93 -24.42 18.25
CA GLU A 589 8.82 -25.11 18.93
C GLU A 589 7.43 -24.67 18.44
N THR A 590 7.27 -23.42 18.00
CA THR A 590 5.97 -22.86 17.56
C THR A 590 5.64 -23.17 16.10
N PHE A 591 6.67 -23.42 15.28
CA PHE A 591 6.55 -23.64 13.83
C PHE A 591 6.95 -25.05 13.36
N LYS A 592 7.24 -25.97 14.30
CA LYS A 592 7.13 -27.42 14.08
C LYS A 592 5.71 -27.87 14.34
#